data_AF-A0A1G8ERF7-F1
#
_entry.id   AF-A0A1G8ERF7-F1
#
_cell.length_a   1.000
_cell.length_b   1.000
_cell.length_c   1.000
_cell.angle_alpha   90.00
_cell.angle_beta   90.00
_cell.angle_gamma   90.00
#
_symmetry.space_group_name_H-M   'P 1'
#
loop_
_entity.id
_entity.type
_entity.pdbx_description
1 polymer ?
#
loop_
_entity_poly.entity_id
_entity_poly.type
_entity_poly.pdbx_seq_one_letter_code
_entity_poly.pdbx_strand_id
1 'polypeptide(L)' 'MTSKESALLAQMQDLGYSNGMIVTAMRILSQSKVAQDDALLYLYDEQPSESQFIDYVASLCVGKNQIELP' A
#
# COMPACT_ATOMS: atom_id res chain seq x y z
N MET A 1 1.01 -4.89 -15.34
CA MET A 1 1.41 -5.20 -13.96
C MET A 1 2.91 -5.33 -13.92
N THR A 2 3.59 -4.47 -13.19
CA THR A 2 5.04 -4.51 -12.98
C THR A 2 5.42 -5.60 -11.96
N SER A 3 6.70 -5.96 -11.86
CA SER A 3 7.16 -6.94 -10.86
C SER A 3 6.82 -6.53 -9.42
N LYS A 4 6.84 -5.23 -9.09
CA LYS A 4 6.47 -4.71 -7.76
C LYS A 4 4.97 -4.81 -7.50
N GLU A 5 4.16 -4.47 -8.49
CA GLU A 5 2.71 -4.62 -8.40
C GLU A 5 2.30 -6.08 -8.20
N SER A 6 2.98 -7.02 -8.87
CA SER A 6 2.77 -8.46 -8.66
C SER A 6 3.21 -8.92 -7.27
N ALA A 7 4.31 -8.40 -6.73
CA ALA A 7 4.78 -8.73 -5.39
C ALA A 7 3.82 -8.22 -4.30
N LEU A 8 3.33 -6.99 -4.42
CA LEU A 8 2.31 -6.43 -3.54
C LEU A 8 1.03 -7.26 -3.55
N LEU A 9 0.55 -7.61 -4.75
CA LEU A 9 -0.63 -8.46 -4.89
C LEU A 9 -0.45 -9.81 -4.19
N ALA A 10 0.67 -10.49 -4.45
CA ALA A 10 0.97 -11.78 -3.85
C ALA A 10 1.05 -11.70 -2.32
N GLN A 11 1.72 -10.67 -1.78
CA GLN A 11 1.88 -10.50 -0.35
C GLN A 11 0.55 -10.23 0.37
N MET A 12 -0.30 -9.37 -0.20
CA MET A 12 -1.62 -9.12 0.37
C MET A 12 -2.55 -10.35 0.29
N GLN A 13 -2.41 -11.16 -0.76
CA GLN A 13 -3.14 -12.43 -0.87
C GLN A 13 -2.68 -13.46 0.18
N ASP A 14 -1.37 -13.55 0.41
CA ASP A 14 -0.77 -14.44 1.40
C ASP A 14 -1.21 -14.07 2.83
N LEU A 15 -1.28 -12.78 3.13
CA LEU A 15 -1.83 -12.23 4.37
C LEU A 15 -3.36 -12.36 4.49
N GLY A 16 -4.03 -12.89 3.47
CA GLY A 16 -5.46 -13.17 3.50
C GLY A 16 -6.36 -11.93 3.36
N TYR A 17 -5.85 -10.85 2.77
CA TYR A 17 -6.64 -9.62 2.61
C TYR A 17 -7.80 -9.83 1.64
N SER A 18 -8.88 -9.10 1.90
CA SER A 18 -10.07 -9.04 1.08
C SER A 18 -9.76 -8.46 -0.30
N ASN A 19 -10.40 -9.02 -1.33
CA ASN A 19 -10.24 -8.55 -2.70
C ASN A 19 -10.56 -7.05 -2.87
N GLY A 20 -11.54 -6.54 -2.11
CA GLY A 20 -11.90 -5.12 -2.14
C GLY A 20 -10.76 -4.22 -1.66
N MET A 21 -10.10 -4.61 -0.56
CA MET A 21 -8.92 -3.89 -0.06
C MET A 21 -7.79 -3.97 -1.09
N ILE A 22 -7.44 -5.18 -1.54
CA ILE A 22 -6.34 -5.42 -2.50
C ILE A 22 -6.48 -4.53 -3.74
N VAL A 23 -7.65 -4.51 -4.37
CA VAL A 23 -7.89 -3.69 -5.58
C VAL A 23 -7.74 -2.20 -5.28
N THR A 24 -8.22 -1.75 -4.11
CA THR A 24 -8.15 -0.35 -3.69
C THR A 24 -6.71 0.08 -3.41
N ALA A 25 -5.96 -0.69 -2.62
CA ALA A 25 -4.55 -0.45 -2.35
C ALA A 25 -3.73 -0.45 -3.64
N MET A 26 -3.92 -1.43 -4.52
CA MET A 26 -3.23 -1.48 -5.81
C MET A 26 -3.49 -0.24 -6.68
N ARG A 27 -4.72 0.29 -6.67
CA ARG A 27 -5.06 1.53 -7.40
C ARG A 27 -4.38 2.78 -6.79
N ILE A 28 -4.18 2.82 -5.48
CA ILE A 28 -3.52 3.94 -4.80
C ILE A 28 -2.01 3.86 -5.03
N LEU A 29 -1.42 2.68 -4.80
CA LEU A 29 0.02 2.43 -4.90
C LEU A 29 0.55 2.51 -6.34
N SER A 30 -0.27 2.20 -7.36
CA SER A 30 0.15 2.30 -8.77
C SER A 30 0.56 3.73 -9.18
N GLN A 31 0.15 4.75 -8.41
CA GLN A 31 0.46 6.15 -8.67
C GLN A 31 1.87 6.57 -8.21
N SER A 32 2.56 5.77 -7.39
CA SER A 32 3.87 6.13 -6.83
C SER A 32 4.76 4.91 -6.63
N LYS A 33 5.90 4.87 -7.33
CA LYS A 33 6.90 3.81 -7.14
C LYS A 33 7.48 3.78 -5.74
N VAL A 34 7.64 4.95 -5.11
CA VAL A 34 8.12 5.08 -3.73
C VAL A 34 7.11 4.45 -2.77
N ALA A 35 5.82 4.76 -2.95
CA ALA A 35 4.76 4.16 -2.14
C ALA A 35 4.69 2.63 -2.31
N GLN A 36 4.96 2.11 -3.51
CA GLN A 36 5.06 0.66 -3.72
C GLN A 36 6.20 0.03 -2.94
N ASP A 37 7.37 0.67 -2.91
CA ASP A 37 8.52 0.18 -2.16
C ASP A 37 8.26 0.21 -0.65
N ASP A 38 7.75 1.33 -0.14
CA ASP A 38 7.42 1.48 1.28
C ASP A 38 6.33 0.50 1.73
N ALA A 39 5.28 0.33 0.91
CA ALA A 39 4.20 -0.61 1.21
C ALA A 39 4.67 -2.06 1.19
N LEU A 40 5.55 -2.41 0.26
CA LEU A 40 6.10 -3.76 0.18
C LEU A 40 6.99 -4.05 1.38
N LEU A 41 7.82 -3.09 1.80
CA LEU A 41 8.64 -3.21 3.01
C LEU A 41 7.77 -3.38 4.26
N TYR A 42 6.75 -2.54 4.41
CA TYR A 42 5.80 -2.61 5.55
C TYR A 42 5.07 -3.95 5.61
N LEU A 43 4.63 -4.49 4.46
CA LEU A 43 3.96 -5.79 4.42
C LEU A 43 4.89 -6.95 4.81
N TYR A 44 6.17 -6.89 4.43
CA TYR A 44 7.15 -7.93 4.77
C TYR A 44 7.60 -7.87 6.23
N ASP A 45 7.93 -6.67 6.73
CA ASP A 45 8.52 -6.50 8.04
C ASP A 45 7.47 -6.63 9.16
N GLU A 46 6.29 -6.04 8.96
CA GLU A 46 5.29 -5.89 10.02
C GLU A 46 4.12 -6.88 9.91
N GLN A 47 3.94 -7.54 8.74
CA GLN A 47 2.81 -8.43 8.44
C GLN A 47 1.47 -7.90 9.01
N PRO A 48 1.08 -6.67 8.65
CA PRO A 48 -0.03 -6.00 9.30
C PRO A 48 -1.35 -6.74 9.07
N SER A 49 -2.30 -6.56 9.99
CA SER A 49 -3.69 -6.90 9.70
C SER A 49 -4.25 -5.99 8.59
N GLU A 50 -5.33 -6.44 7.94
CA GLU A 50 -5.99 -5.64 6.90
C GLU A 50 -6.36 -4.23 7.37
N SER A 51 -6.86 -4.09 8.61
CA SER A 51 -7.22 -2.77 9.17
C SER A 51 -6.00 -1.85 9.31
N GLN A 52 -4.87 -2.38 9.79
CA GLN A 52 -3.64 -1.60 9.94
C GLN A 52 -3.08 -1.19 8.57
N PHE A 53 -3.21 -2.05 7.56
CA PHE A 53 -2.79 -1.71 6.21
C PHE A 53 -3.72 -0.68 5.55
N ILE A 54 -5.02 -0.72 5.84
CA ILE A 54 -5.96 0.34 5.41
C ILE A 54 -5.55 1.70 5.99
N ASP A 55 -5.25 1.77 7.29
CA ASP A 55 -4.81 3.01 7.93
C ASP A 55 -3.50 3.54 7.32
N TYR A 56 -2.56 2.63 7.06
CA TYR A 56 -1.32 2.96 6.37
C TYR A 56 -1.58 3.54 4.96
N VAL A 57 -2.36 2.85 4.12
CA VAL A 57 -2.67 3.31 2.76
C VAL A 57 -3.46 4.64 2.79
N ALA A 58 -4.34 4.83 3.76
CA ALA A 58 -5.06 6.09 3.96
C ALA A 58 -4.10 7.24 4.27
N SER A 59 -3.05 7.01 5.08
CA SER A 59 -2.04 8.02 5.39
C SER A 59 -1.27 8.49 4.14
N LEU A 60 -1.02 7.59 3.17
CA LEU A 60 -0.37 7.93 1.90
C LEU A 60 -1.21 8.88 1.04
N CYS A 61 -2.55 8.80 1.15
CA CYS A 61 -3.45 9.72 0.47
C CYS A 61 -3.45 11.12 1.11
N VAL A 62 -3.28 11.21 2.44
CA VAL A 62 -3.26 12.49 3.18
C VAL A 62 -1.96 13.26 2.93
N GLY A 63 -0.86 12.57 2.63
CA GLY A 63 0.44 13.16 2.30
C GLY A 63 0.48 14.09 1.08
N LYS A 64 -0.59 14.16 0.27
CA LYS A 64 -0.72 15.13 -0.84
C LYS A 64 -1.13 16.55 -0.40
N ASN A 65 -1.41 16.78 0.89
CA ASN A 65 -1.88 18.08 1.41
C ASN A 65 -0.87 18.84 2.27
N GLN A 66 0.38 18.38 2.42
CA GLN A 66 1.44 19.23 2.99
C GLN A 66 2.02 20.10 1.88
N ILE A 67 1.34 21.21 1.63
CA ILE A 67 1.95 22.40 1.04
C ILE A 67 2.99 22.85 2.07
N GLU A 68 4.26 22.77 1.69
CA GLU A 68 5.37 23.42 2.37
C GLU A 68 4.99 24.89 2.56
N LEU A 69 4.72 25.29 3.80
CA LEU A 69 4.59 26.71 4.14
C LEU A 69 5.97 27.18 4.65
N PRO A 70 6.46 28.31 4.12
CA PRO A 70 7.80 28.86 4.40
C PRO A 70 8.01 29.29 5.86
#